data_AF-A0A924CFV8-F1
#
_entry.id   AF-A0A924CFV8-F1
#
_cell.length_a   1.000
_cell.length_b   1.000
_cell.length_c   1.000
_cell.angle_alpha   90.00
_cell.angle_beta   90.00
_cell.angle_gamma   90.00
#
_symmetry.space_group_name_H-M   'P 1'
#
loop_
_entity.id
_entity.type
_entity.pdbx_description
1 polymer ?
#
loop_
_entity_poly.entity_id
_entity_poly.type
_entity_poly.pdbx_seq_one_letter_code
_entity_poly.pdbx_strand_id
1 'polypeptide(L)'
;AAIENAKTIVILQKEFGSFKNWLNEQHPKSKAEWTQLFKKTFRFTGGEIVNEFLLSTGYLQGAHESSCVVYKQIIKAKPLWNKK
;
A
#
# COMPACT_ATOMS: atom_id res chain seq x y z
N ALA A 1 7.40 -13.30 12.26
CA ALA A 1 6.78 -12.12 11.62
C ALA A 1 5.40 -12.43 11.06
N ALA A 2 5.28 -13.43 10.16
CA ALA A 2 4.04 -13.72 9.42
C ALA A 2 2.81 -13.97 10.33
N ILE A 3 2.91 -14.84 11.33
CA ILE A 3 1.80 -15.14 12.25
C ILE A 3 1.33 -13.88 13.00
N GLU A 4 2.26 -13.09 13.53
CA GLU A 4 1.92 -11.84 14.25
C GLU A 4 1.28 -10.80 13.31
N ASN A 5 1.80 -10.64 12.09
CA ASN A 5 1.21 -9.74 11.11
C ASN A 5 -0.19 -10.20 10.68
N ALA A 6 -0.42 -11.51 10.56
CA ALA A 6 -1.73 -12.07 10.26
C ALA A 6 -2.76 -11.77 11.37
N LYS A 7 -2.35 -11.90 12.65
CA LYS A 7 -3.19 -11.48 13.79
C LYS A 7 -3.54 -10.00 13.71
N THR A 8 -2.58 -9.13 13.41
CA THR A 8 -2.84 -7.70 13.20
C THR A 8 -3.84 -7.47 12.07
N ILE A 9 -3.71 -8.16 10.94
CA ILE A 9 -4.65 -8.04 9.81
C ILE A 9 -6.07 -8.42 10.23
N VAL A 10 -6.25 -9.49 11.02
CA VAL A 10 -7.58 -9.88 11.54
C VAL A 10 -8.20 -8.78 12.40
N ILE A 11 -7.40 -8.09 13.23
CA ILE A 11 -7.86 -6.95 14.03
C ILE A 11 -8.28 -5.79 13.12
N LEU A 12 -7.43 -5.42 12.15
CA LEU A 12 -7.74 -4.35 11.19
C LEU A 12 -8.99 -4.65 10.37
N GLN A 13 -9.21 -5.90 9.98
CA GLN A 13 -10.43 -6.29 9.28
C GLN A 13 -11.68 -6.11 10.14
N LYS A 14 -11.60 -6.34 11.46
CA LYS A 14 -12.73 -6.10 12.37
C LYS A 14 -13.03 -4.61 12.53
N GLU A 15 -12.00 -3.78 12.61
CA GLU A 15 -12.14 -2.33 12.85
C GLU A 15 -12.52 -1.55 11.58
N PHE A 16 -11.94 -1.90 10.43
CA PHE A 16 -12.05 -1.15 9.17
C PHE A 16 -12.86 -1.91 8.09
N GLY A 17 -13.38 -3.09 8.42
CA GLY A 17 -14.08 -4.00 7.50
C GLY A 17 -13.15 -4.77 6.55
N SER A 18 -12.00 -4.21 6.16
CA SER A 18 -10.97 -4.93 5.42
C SER A 18 -9.58 -4.28 5.55
N PHE A 19 -8.51 -5.05 5.27
CA PHE A 19 -7.17 -4.49 5.19
C PHE A 19 -7.03 -3.43 4.09
N LYS A 20 -7.75 -3.61 2.96
CA LYS A 20 -7.78 -2.61 1.88
C LYS A 20 -8.42 -1.31 2.33
N ASN A 21 -9.51 -1.37 3.10
CA ASN A 21 -10.16 -0.18 3.64
C ASN A 21 -9.24 0.56 4.60
N TRP A 22 -8.57 -0.18 5.50
CA TRP A 22 -7.55 0.40 6.35
C TRP A 22 -6.48 1.12 5.52
N LEU A 23 -5.93 0.49 4.47
CA LEU A 23 -4.95 1.15 3.58
C LEU A 23 -5.53 2.40 2.90
N ASN A 24 -6.77 2.35 2.41
CA ASN A 24 -7.42 3.49 1.76
C ASN A 24 -7.55 4.69 2.70
N GLU A 25 -7.89 4.47 3.97
CA GLU A 25 -8.03 5.55 4.97
C GLU A 25 -6.70 6.24 5.32
N GLN A 26 -5.59 5.54 5.11
CA GLN A 26 -4.26 6.11 5.34
C GLN A 26 -3.76 6.92 4.15
N HIS A 27 -4.38 6.78 2.97
CA HIS A 27 -4.02 7.56 1.79
C HIS A 27 -4.64 8.97 1.86
N PRO A 28 -3.91 10.04 1.47
CA PRO A 28 -2.54 10.05 0.97
C PRO A 28 -1.48 10.12 2.08
N LYS A 29 -0.35 9.46 1.85
CA LYS A 29 0.86 9.52 2.69
C LYS A 29 2.11 9.43 1.82
N SER A 30 3.18 10.08 2.23
CA SER A 30 4.52 9.92 1.64
C SER A 30 5.10 8.53 1.94
N LYS A 31 6.11 8.10 1.17
CA LYS A 31 6.84 6.83 1.41
C LYS A 31 7.37 6.73 2.84
N ALA A 32 7.86 7.84 3.40
CA ALA A 32 8.39 7.88 4.76
C ALA A 32 7.29 7.68 5.81
N GLU A 33 6.16 8.36 5.68
CA GLU A 33 5.00 8.21 6.57
C GLU A 33 4.41 6.80 6.51
N TRP A 34 4.30 6.24 5.31
CA TRP A 34 3.91 4.83 5.12
C TRP A 34 4.86 3.88 5.83
N THR A 35 6.18 4.07 5.67
CA THR A 35 7.18 3.23 6.32
C THR A 35 7.06 3.30 7.84
N GLN A 36 6.87 4.51 8.40
CA GLN A 36 6.68 4.68 9.84
C GLN A 36 5.39 4.01 10.33
N LEU A 37 4.28 4.17 9.59
CA LEU A 37 3.01 3.54 9.92
C LEU A 37 3.15 2.01 9.94
N PHE A 38 3.68 1.42 8.86
CA PHE A 38 3.86 -0.02 8.78
C PHE A 38 4.78 -0.56 9.88
N LYS A 39 5.87 0.14 10.22
CA LYS A 39 6.74 -0.25 11.34
C LYS A 39 6.05 -0.22 12.71
N LYS A 40 5.07 0.68 12.90
CA LYS A 40 4.26 0.73 14.13
C LYS A 40 3.22 -0.38 14.18
N THR A 41 2.65 -0.75 13.02
CA THR A 41 1.53 -1.69 12.93
C THR A 41 1.97 -3.14 12.75
N PHE A 42 3.06 -3.38 12.02
CA PHE A 42 3.52 -4.70 11.59
C PHE A 42 4.98 -4.97 11.96
N ARG A 43 5.36 -6.25 11.96
CA ARG A 43 6.72 -6.72 12.19
C ARG A 43 7.43 -6.97 10.86
N PHE A 44 8.74 -6.64 10.81
CA PHE A 44 9.61 -6.85 9.64
C PHE A 44 9.17 -6.11 8.37
N THR A 45 8.61 -4.91 8.51
CA THR A 45 8.22 -4.04 7.39
C THR A 45 9.19 -2.87 7.26
N GLY A 46 10.40 -3.17 6.75
CA GLY A 46 11.42 -2.17 6.41
C GLY A 46 11.00 -1.27 5.24
N GLY A 47 11.74 -0.20 4.99
CA GLY A 47 11.39 0.80 3.96
C GLY A 47 11.20 0.21 2.57
N GLU A 48 12.09 -0.70 2.14
CA GLU A 48 11.99 -1.35 0.83
C GLU A 48 10.80 -2.32 0.75
N ILE A 49 10.52 -3.08 1.82
CA ILE A 49 9.34 -3.97 1.85
C ILE A 49 8.05 -3.14 1.72
N VAL A 50 7.96 -2.00 2.42
CA VAL A 50 6.81 -1.11 2.33
C VAL A 50 6.72 -0.46 0.95
N ASN A 51 7.86 -0.05 0.37
CA ASN A 51 7.93 0.49 -0.98
C ASN A 51 7.36 -0.48 -2.01
N GLU A 52 7.91 -1.70 -2.07
CA GLU A 52 7.53 -2.71 -3.06
C GLU A 52 6.07 -3.12 -2.90
N PHE A 53 5.58 -3.24 -1.65
CA PHE A 53 4.18 -3.51 -1.38
C PHE A 53 3.27 -2.41 -1.96
N LEU A 54 3.54 -1.14 -1.67
CA LEU A 54 2.69 -0.03 -2.09
C LEU A 54 2.76 0.27 -3.59
N LEU A 55 3.93 0.05 -4.21
CA LEU A 55 4.07 0.10 -5.67
C LEU A 55 3.25 -1.01 -6.33
N SER A 56 3.41 -2.24 -5.87
CA SER A 56 2.72 -3.42 -6.42
C SER A 56 1.20 -3.35 -6.27
N THR A 57 0.71 -2.68 -5.21
CA THR A 57 -0.73 -2.53 -4.93
C THR A 57 -1.33 -1.22 -5.46
N GLY A 58 -0.52 -0.37 -6.11
CA GLY A 58 -1.02 0.85 -6.77
C GLY A 58 -1.34 2.02 -5.83
N TYR A 59 -0.73 2.06 -4.63
CA TYR A 59 -0.81 3.19 -3.70
C TYR A 59 0.32 4.20 -3.90
N LEU A 60 1.45 3.76 -4.45
CA LEU A 60 2.54 4.64 -4.87
C LEU A 60 2.76 4.51 -6.39
N GLN A 61 3.14 5.62 -7.02
CA GLN A 61 3.56 5.64 -8.42
C GLN A 61 5.00 5.12 -8.53
N GLY A 62 5.32 4.43 -9.63
CA GLY A 62 6.70 4.02 -9.93
C GLY A 62 6.84 2.60 -10.50
N ALA A 63 5.78 1.78 -10.43
CA ALA A 63 5.83 0.41 -10.97
C ALA A 63 5.97 0.37 -12.50
N HIS A 64 5.41 1.37 -13.20
CA HIS A 64 5.50 1.50 -14.66
C HIS A 64 5.72 2.97 -15.03
N GLU A 65 6.72 3.22 -15.88
CA GLU A 65 6.97 4.52 -16.50
C GLU A 65 5.97 4.84 -17.63
N SER A 66 5.87 6.10 -18.02
CA SER A 66 4.92 6.57 -19.03
C SER A 66 5.14 5.98 -20.44
N SER A 67 6.37 5.54 -20.74
CA SER A 67 6.76 4.84 -21.96
C SER A 67 6.36 3.36 -21.97
N CYS A 68 5.99 2.78 -20.83
CA CYS A 68 5.62 1.38 -20.74
C CYS A 68 4.35 1.08 -21.54
N VAL A 69 4.35 -0.01 -22.31
CA VAL A 69 3.23 -0.40 -23.20
C VAL A 69 1.90 -0.59 -22.46
N VAL A 70 1.94 -0.97 -21.18
CA VAL A 70 0.75 -1.14 -20.33
C VAL A 70 0.34 0.13 -19.58
N TYR A 71 1.13 1.22 -19.61
CA TYR A 71 0.87 2.44 -18.82
C TYR A 71 -0.51 3.03 -19.10
N LYS A 72 -0.93 3.07 -20.37
CA LYS A 72 -2.27 3.54 -20.76
C LYS A 72 -3.39 2.71 -20.13
N GLN A 73 -3.18 1.40 -19.97
CA GLN A 73 -4.15 0.51 -19.32
C GLN A 73 -4.21 0.78 -17.81
N ILE A 74 -3.05 1.00 -17.19
CA ILE A 74 -2.93 1.33 -15.76
C ILE A 74 -3.66 2.63 -15.44
N ILE A 75 -3.45 3.70 -16.21
CA ILE A 75 -4.16 4.98 -16.00
C ILE A 75 -5.68 4.81 -16.08
N LYS A 76 -6.17 4.00 -17.03
CA LYS A 76 -7.60 3.68 -17.17
C LYS A 76 -8.15 2.90 -15.96
N ALA A 77 -7.33 2.07 -15.32
CA ALA A 77 -7.69 1.34 -14.10
C ALA A 77 -7.78 2.24 -12.84
N LYS A 78 -7.39 3.52 -12.94
CA LYS A 78 -7.48 4.52 -11.86
C LYS A 78 -6.85 4.02 -10.54
N PRO A 79 -5.54 3.67 -10.54
CA PRO A 79 -4.82 3.29 -9.32
C PRO A 79 -4.88 4.44 -8.32
N LEU A 80 -4.72 4.14 -7.02
CA LEU A 80 -4.92 5.14 -5.97
C LEU A 80 -3.93 6.30 -6.04
N TRP A 81 -2.68 6.03 -6.42
CA TRP A 81 -1.71 7.11 -6.66
C TRP A 81 -2.13 8.08 -7.76
N ASN A 82 -3.07 7.70 -8.63
CA ASN A 82 -3.61 8.52 -9.71
C ASN A 82 -5.04 9.03 -9.45
N LYS A 83 -5.58 8.82 -8.25
CA LYS A 83 -6.85 9.44 -7.85
C LYS A 83 -6.57 10.84 -7.30
N LYS A 84 -7.32 11.83 -7.80
CA LYS A 84 -7.32 13.20 -7.29
C LYS A 84 -7.88 13.26 -5.88
#